data_AF-B4JMH7-F1
#
_entry.id   AF-B4JMH7-F1
#
_cell.length_a   1.000
_cell.length_b   1.000
_cell.length_c   1.000
_cell.angle_alpha   90.00
_cell.angle_beta   90.00
_cell.angle_gamma   90.00
#
_symmetry.space_group_name_H-M   'P 1'
#
loop_
_entity.id
_entity.type
_entity.pdbx_description
1 polymer ?
#
loop_
_entity_poly.entity_id
_entity_poly.type
_entity_poly.pdbx_seq_one_letter_code
_entity_poly.pdbx_strand_id
1 'polypeptide(L)'
;MFSVDSTKAFSNHWFMWRLMGYHSPSGDTFVRRYYWIYGIIMNLLGTVWVPIGFSIESFTAKSLTDFCEAFPVFTMIFVQLLKLINFLRIRPRLMDIHVMLRHLDGRLQSQEEYRIIEDNIRWVQGLFQYIIVAFLGSVAVANIIVLKESNLQMPFQVWIPWDWHQSFSLYLLTLCLLNIGLVTMAFMGVGNDTYPVAYLKIVAAHWKALAIRIARVGNTKGTTRELSYSQLIECVESHQIILQLRHILEDSLSFACFIQCLCTATAICTQAVFAAQINLDFFRIVYVLIMLVNMLTEMYIVCYASELVQYEAEQMTKAIYNCNWVCMPVEHRRIVLIMLMRSQRSAGIMAIGYLPVSMTTLLSVVKGAYSVYTLLNQMNSMS
;
A
#
# COMPACT_ATOMS: atom_id res chain seq x y z
N MET A 1 -7.47 -10.23 -31.68
CA MET A 1 -8.23 -10.55 -30.46
C MET A 1 -7.51 -9.86 -29.31
N PHE A 2 -8.13 -8.89 -28.65
CA PHE A 2 -7.51 -8.20 -27.53
C PHE A 2 -7.61 -9.10 -26.30
N SER A 3 -6.51 -9.26 -25.57
CA SER A 3 -6.47 -10.06 -24.34
C SER A 3 -5.59 -9.33 -23.33
N VAL A 4 -6.12 -9.11 -22.14
CA VAL A 4 -5.38 -8.55 -21.01
C VAL A 4 -5.41 -9.54 -19.85
N ASP A 5 -4.39 -9.48 -19.00
CA ASP A 5 -4.35 -10.23 -17.75
C ASP A 5 -4.01 -9.24 -16.64
N SER A 6 -5.04 -8.84 -15.88
CA SER A 6 -4.94 -7.94 -14.74
C SER A 6 -3.97 -8.45 -13.68
N THR A 7 -3.73 -9.77 -13.60
CA THR A 7 -2.80 -10.34 -12.62
C THR A 7 -1.35 -9.96 -12.87
N LYS A 8 -1.01 -9.49 -14.09
CA LYS A 8 0.31 -8.94 -14.40
C LYS A 8 0.64 -7.69 -13.58
N ALA A 9 -0.34 -6.95 -13.08
CA ALA A 9 -0.10 -5.83 -12.16
C ALA A 9 0.67 -6.25 -10.89
N PHE A 10 0.51 -7.50 -10.48
CA PHE A 10 1.08 -8.03 -9.24
C PHE A 10 2.37 -8.83 -9.46
N SER A 11 2.88 -8.93 -10.69
CA SER A 11 4.06 -9.74 -11.01
C SER A 11 5.29 -9.37 -10.17
N ASN A 12 5.56 -8.07 -10.02
CA ASN A 12 6.67 -7.56 -9.23
C ASN A 12 6.52 -7.92 -7.74
N HIS A 13 5.30 -7.82 -7.19
CA HIS A 13 5.01 -8.16 -5.80
C HIS A 13 5.24 -9.66 -5.55
N TRP A 14 4.70 -10.54 -6.40
CA TRP A 14 4.88 -11.99 -6.26
C TRP A 14 6.32 -12.43 -6.47
N PHE A 15 7.03 -11.82 -7.42
CA PHE A 15 8.46 -12.06 -7.63
C PHE A 15 9.26 -11.68 -6.38
N MET A 16 9.00 -10.50 -5.83
CA MET A 16 9.67 -10.02 -4.64
C MET A 16 9.34 -10.88 -3.40
N TRP A 17 8.08 -11.29 -3.21
CA TRP A 17 7.74 -12.21 -2.12
C TRP A 17 8.39 -13.58 -2.28
N ARG A 18 8.66 -14.02 -3.51
CA ARG A 18 9.46 -15.22 -3.77
C ARG A 18 10.94 -15.00 -3.47
N LEU A 19 11.48 -13.81 -3.73
CA LEU A 19 12.85 -13.47 -3.33
C LEU A 19 12.98 -13.39 -1.80
N MET A 20 11.94 -12.90 -1.12
CA MET A 20 11.94 -12.71 0.33
C MET A 20 11.60 -13.98 1.13
N GLY A 21 11.36 -15.12 0.46
CA GLY A 21 11.01 -16.36 1.16
C GLY A 21 9.55 -16.46 1.63
N TYR A 22 8.70 -15.48 1.27
CA TYR A 22 7.29 -15.46 1.65
C TYR A 22 6.39 -16.26 0.71
N HIS A 23 6.80 -16.48 -0.54
CA HIS A 23 6.03 -17.25 -1.52
C HIS A 23 6.89 -18.30 -2.25
N SER A 24 6.67 -19.58 -1.93
CA SER A 24 7.39 -20.69 -2.57
C SER A 24 7.15 -20.78 -4.08
N PRO A 25 8.12 -21.26 -4.86
CA PRO A 25 7.92 -21.61 -6.27
C PRO A 25 6.78 -22.62 -6.47
N SER A 26 6.14 -22.56 -7.64
CA SER A 26 5.13 -23.53 -8.09
C SER A 26 5.80 -24.87 -8.45
N GLY A 27 5.16 -25.99 -8.11
CA GLY A 27 5.67 -27.35 -8.35
C GLY A 27 6.02 -28.09 -7.06
N ASP A 28 6.12 -29.41 -7.13
CA ASP A 28 6.51 -30.25 -5.98
C ASP A 28 7.97 -30.69 -6.15
N THR A 29 8.88 -29.90 -5.60
CA THR A 29 10.33 -30.11 -5.71
C THR A 29 10.97 -30.17 -4.33
N PHE A 30 12.09 -30.88 -4.21
CA PHE A 30 12.91 -30.91 -2.99
C PHE A 30 13.21 -29.49 -2.47
N VAL A 31 13.48 -28.56 -3.37
CA VAL A 31 13.71 -27.13 -3.07
C VAL A 31 12.52 -26.50 -2.33
N ARG A 32 11.28 -26.84 -2.71
CA ARG A 32 10.08 -26.32 -2.03
C ARG A 32 9.97 -26.81 -0.59
N ARG A 33 10.37 -28.06 -0.31
CA ARG A 33 10.29 -28.64 1.04
C ARG A 33 11.17 -27.92 2.06
N TYR A 34 12.29 -27.36 1.62
CA TYR A 34 13.23 -26.60 2.46
C TYR A 34 13.17 -25.08 2.26
N TYR A 35 12.23 -24.59 1.44
CA TYR A 35 12.09 -23.17 1.15
C TYR A 35 11.77 -22.32 2.39
N TRP A 36 11.14 -22.91 3.41
CA TRP A 36 10.89 -22.25 4.68
C TRP A 36 12.19 -21.91 5.44
N ILE A 37 13.23 -22.75 5.33
CA ILE A 37 14.55 -22.49 5.94
C ILE A 37 15.18 -21.26 5.29
N TYR A 38 15.13 -21.19 3.95
CA TYR A 38 15.56 -20.01 3.20
C TYR A 38 14.81 -18.76 3.67
N GLY A 39 13.49 -18.84 3.80
CA GLY A 39 12.67 -17.73 4.30
C GLY A 39 13.06 -17.28 5.71
N ILE A 40 13.35 -18.20 6.63
CA ILE A 40 13.83 -17.84 7.97
C ILE A 40 15.18 -17.13 7.90
N ILE A 41 16.14 -17.68 7.16
CA ILE A 41 17.50 -17.12 7.04
C ILE A 41 17.44 -15.71 6.44
N MET A 42 16.70 -15.53 5.35
CA MET A 42 16.55 -14.23 4.68
C MET A 42 15.92 -13.18 5.60
N ASN A 43 14.94 -13.57 6.41
CA ASN A 43 14.20 -12.63 7.23
C ASN A 43 14.79 -12.45 8.64
N LEU A 44 15.70 -13.30 9.10
CA LEU A 44 16.30 -13.17 10.44
C LEU A 44 16.98 -11.80 10.66
N LEU A 45 17.72 -11.33 9.65
CA LEU A 45 18.42 -10.05 9.72
C LEU A 45 17.44 -8.87 9.62
N GLY A 46 16.56 -8.89 8.61
CA GLY A 46 15.65 -7.78 8.34
C GLY A 46 14.46 -7.70 9.30
N THR A 47 13.83 -8.81 9.66
CA THR A 47 12.58 -8.81 10.44
C THR A 47 12.77 -8.97 11.94
N VAL A 48 13.96 -9.38 12.39
CA VAL A 48 14.25 -9.59 13.83
C VAL A 48 15.39 -8.69 14.29
N TRP A 49 16.60 -8.88 13.77
CA TRP A 49 17.78 -8.19 14.31
C TRP A 49 17.72 -6.66 14.13
N VAL A 50 17.47 -6.17 12.91
CA VAL A 50 17.40 -4.72 12.65
C VAL A 50 16.27 -4.03 13.44
N PRO A 51 15.02 -4.54 13.46
CA PRO A 51 13.95 -3.97 14.27
C PRO A 51 14.25 -3.94 15.77
N ILE A 52 14.86 -5.00 16.32
CA ILE A 52 15.26 -5.02 17.73
C ILE A 52 16.31 -3.95 18.00
N GLY A 53 17.32 -3.81 17.13
CA GLY A 53 18.36 -2.79 17.28
C GLY A 53 17.80 -1.37 17.31
N PHE A 54 16.92 -1.02 16.37
CA PHE A 54 16.24 0.29 16.37
C PHE A 54 15.29 0.48 17.57
N SER A 55 14.62 -0.60 18.00
CA SER A 55 13.73 -0.53 19.16
C SER A 55 14.52 -0.27 20.44
N ILE A 56 15.63 -0.97 20.66
CA ILE A 56 16.50 -0.76 21.81
C ILE A 56 17.04 0.67 21.80
N GLU A 57 17.51 1.16 20.66
CA GLU A 57 17.99 2.55 20.53
C GLU A 57 16.89 3.55 20.95
N SER A 58 15.66 3.35 20.47
CA SER A 58 14.54 4.22 20.83
C SER A 58 14.16 4.15 22.32
N PHE A 59 14.14 2.97 22.92
CA PHE A 59 13.78 2.80 24.34
C PHE A 59 14.90 3.18 25.31
N THR A 60 16.15 3.24 24.84
CA THR A 60 17.31 3.64 25.65
C THR A 60 17.72 5.10 25.43
N ALA A 61 16.92 5.86 24.67
CA ALA A 61 17.10 7.29 24.45
C ALA A 61 17.26 8.06 25.77
N LYS A 62 18.37 8.80 25.90
CA LYS A 62 18.74 9.50 27.15
C LYS A 62 18.28 10.94 27.16
N SER A 63 18.08 11.54 25.99
CA SER A 63 17.59 12.90 25.82
C SER A 63 16.28 12.94 25.03
N LEU A 64 15.54 14.05 25.16
CA LEU A 64 14.36 14.32 24.34
C LEU A 64 14.70 14.33 22.84
N THR A 65 15.88 14.84 22.50
CA THR A 65 16.38 14.85 21.12
C THR A 65 16.53 13.43 20.57
N ASP A 66 17.23 12.55 21.30
CA ASP A 66 17.43 11.16 20.88
C ASP A 66 16.09 10.42 20.76
N PHE A 67 15.17 10.68 21.69
CA PHE A 67 13.83 10.08 21.64
C PHE A 67 13.05 10.53 20.39
N CYS A 68 13.06 11.82 20.10
CA CYS A 68 12.34 12.37 18.95
C CYS A 68 12.93 11.97 17.59
N GLU A 69 14.23 11.69 17.53
CA GLU A 69 14.90 11.12 16.34
C GLU A 69 14.60 9.61 16.21
N ALA A 70 14.61 8.84 17.31
CA ALA A 70 14.45 7.39 17.25
C ALA A 70 12.98 6.91 17.17
N PHE A 71 12.05 7.58 17.87
CA PHE A 71 10.65 7.16 17.98
C PHE A 71 9.89 7.08 16.64
N PRO A 72 10.01 8.03 15.70
CA PRO A 72 9.36 7.92 14.41
C PRO A 72 9.87 6.73 13.58
N VAL A 73 11.18 6.43 13.67
CA VAL A 73 11.76 5.24 13.02
C VAL A 73 11.20 3.96 13.64
N PHE A 74 11.11 3.90 14.98
CA PHE A 74 10.50 2.79 15.69
C PHE A 74 9.04 2.57 15.27
N THR A 75 8.22 3.62 15.24
CA THR A 75 6.80 3.51 14.84
C THR A 75 6.65 3.02 13.39
N MET A 76 7.49 3.48 12.46
CA MET A 76 7.50 2.94 11.09
C MET A 76 7.81 1.44 11.06
N ILE A 77 8.88 1.02 11.73
CA ILE A 77 9.29 -0.39 11.79
C ILE A 77 8.18 -1.25 12.38
N PHE A 78 7.57 -0.79 13.47
CA PHE A 78 6.47 -1.49 14.13
C PHE A 78 5.26 -1.67 13.20
N VAL A 79 4.88 -0.63 12.45
CA VAL A 79 3.80 -0.72 11.46
C VAL A 79 4.14 -1.71 10.35
N GLN A 80 5.37 -1.70 9.86
CA GLN A 80 5.80 -2.61 8.78
C GLN A 80 5.76 -4.08 9.22
N LEU A 81 6.10 -4.39 10.48
CA LEU A 81 5.95 -5.72 11.05
C LEU A 81 4.47 -6.14 11.15
N LEU A 82 3.59 -5.23 11.56
CA LEU A 82 2.15 -5.51 11.61
C LEU A 82 1.55 -5.72 10.22
N LYS A 83 1.99 -4.94 9.23
CA LYS A 83 1.63 -5.15 7.82
C LYS A 83 2.13 -6.49 7.29
N LEU A 84 3.33 -6.93 7.68
CA LEU A 84 3.83 -8.26 7.32
C LEU A 84 2.93 -9.36 7.89
N ILE A 85 2.56 -9.29 9.17
CA ILE A 85 1.65 -10.25 9.81
C ILE A 85 0.32 -10.28 9.07
N ASN A 86 -0.22 -9.10 8.74
CA ASN A 86 -1.45 -8.98 7.98
C ASN A 86 -1.34 -9.60 6.57
N PHE A 87 -0.24 -9.32 5.86
CA PHE A 87 0.06 -9.90 4.56
C PHE A 87 0.11 -11.43 4.62
N LEU A 88 0.86 -12.00 5.58
CA LEU A 88 0.97 -13.45 5.75
C LEU A 88 -0.39 -14.11 6.01
N ARG A 89 -1.27 -13.42 6.77
CA ARG A 89 -2.64 -13.86 7.03
C ARG A 89 -3.53 -13.81 5.78
N ILE A 90 -3.44 -12.74 4.96
CA ILE A 90 -4.34 -12.55 3.81
C ILE A 90 -3.85 -13.24 2.53
N ARG A 91 -2.56 -13.55 2.43
CA ARG A 91 -1.93 -14.17 1.25
C ARG A 91 -2.76 -15.24 0.53
N PRO A 92 -3.38 -16.25 1.19
CA PRO A 92 -4.21 -17.23 0.48
C PRO A 92 -5.41 -16.58 -0.23
N ARG A 93 -6.10 -15.63 0.39
CA ARG A 93 -7.24 -14.91 -0.22
C ARG A 93 -6.81 -14.05 -1.41
N LEU A 94 -5.58 -13.53 -1.42
CA LEU A 94 -5.05 -12.79 -2.58
C LEU A 94 -4.94 -13.66 -3.83
N MET A 95 -4.73 -14.97 -3.69
CA MET A 95 -4.74 -15.91 -4.81
C MET A 95 -6.16 -16.11 -5.35
N ASP A 96 -7.17 -16.13 -4.48
CA ASP A 96 -8.58 -16.22 -4.91
C ASP A 96 -9.00 -14.98 -5.71
N ILE A 97 -8.50 -13.80 -5.33
CA ILE A 97 -8.68 -12.54 -6.09
C ILE A 97 -8.18 -12.69 -7.53
N HIS A 98 -7.09 -13.41 -7.78
CA HIS A 98 -6.54 -13.58 -9.14
C HIS A 98 -7.51 -14.34 -10.05
N VAL A 99 -8.24 -15.32 -9.52
CA VAL A 99 -9.24 -16.07 -10.28
C VAL A 99 -10.41 -15.16 -10.65
N MET A 100 -10.90 -14.37 -9.69
CA MET A 100 -11.96 -13.39 -9.91
C MET A 100 -11.56 -12.31 -10.93
N LEU A 101 -10.33 -11.79 -10.86
CA LEU A 101 -9.83 -10.81 -11.81
C LEU A 101 -9.73 -11.37 -13.23
N ARG A 102 -9.22 -12.60 -13.40
CA ARG A 102 -9.19 -13.25 -14.72
C ARG A 102 -10.57 -13.51 -15.29
N HIS A 103 -11.53 -13.84 -14.43
CA HIS A 103 -12.92 -13.95 -14.84
C HIS A 103 -13.47 -12.60 -15.34
N LEU A 104 -13.16 -11.49 -14.66
CA LEU A 104 -13.55 -10.15 -15.13
C LEU A 104 -12.83 -9.75 -16.43
N ASP A 105 -11.53 -10.06 -16.57
CA ASP A 105 -10.76 -9.82 -17.79
C ASP A 105 -11.38 -10.52 -19.01
N GLY A 106 -11.85 -11.77 -18.83
CA GLY A 106 -12.52 -12.54 -19.87
C GLY A 106 -13.86 -11.96 -20.33
N ARG A 107 -14.43 -11.00 -19.58
CA ARG A 107 -15.70 -10.35 -19.91
C ARG A 107 -15.53 -9.00 -20.59
N LEU A 108 -14.32 -8.50 -20.79
CA LEU A 108 -14.07 -7.21 -21.43
C LEU A 108 -14.49 -7.24 -22.90
N GLN A 109 -15.27 -6.24 -23.33
CA GLN A 109 -15.91 -6.27 -24.66
C GLN A 109 -15.31 -5.28 -25.65
N SER A 110 -14.68 -4.19 -25.19
CA SER A 110 -14.24 -3.09 -26.05
C SER A 110 -12.79 -2.69 -25.84
N GLN A 111 -12.20 -2.10 -26.89
CA GLN A 111 -10.83 -1.60 -26.84
C GLN A 111 -10.58 -0.60 -25.71
N GLU A 112 -11.58 0.21 -25.40
CA GLU A 112 -11.51 1.19 -24.30
C GLU A 112 -11.38 0.49 -22.95
N GLU A 113 -12.16 -0.57 -22.71
CA GLU A 113 -12.06 -1.39 -21.48
C GLU A 113 -10.66 -2.02 -21.36
N TYR A 114 -10.14 -2.63 -22.43
CA TYR A 114 -8.79 -3.20 -22.43
C TYR A 114 -7.72 -2.16 -22.11
N ARG A 115 -7.78 -0.97 -22.73
CA ARG A 115 -6.83 0.12 -22.49
C ARG A 115 -6.85 0.60 -21.04
N ILE A 116 -8.03 0.73 -20.43
CA ILE A 116 -8.15 1.15 -19.02
C ILE A 116 -7.42 0.17 -18.10
N ILE A 117 -7.59 -1.14 -18.31
CA ILE A 117 -6.91 -2.15 -17.51
C ILE A 117 -5.38 -2.10 -17.76
N GLU A 118 -4.94 -2.04 -19.01
CA GLU A 118 -3.52 -1.96 -19.39
C GLU A 118 -2.83 -0.72 -18.80
N ASP A 119 -3.48 0.44 -18.83
CA ASP A 119 -2.96 1.69 -18.27
C ASP A 119 -2.78 1.59 -16.75
N ASN A 120 -3.75 0.98 -16.05
CA ASN A 120 -3.63 0.77 -14.61
C ASN A 120 -2.58 -0.29 -14.25
N ILE A 121 -2.40 -1.35 -15.05
CA ILE A 121 -1.30 -2.31 -14.88
C ILE A 121 0.05 -1.57 -14.98
N ARG A 122 0.24 -0.75 -16.02
CA ARG A 122 1.48 0.01 -16.22
C ARG A 122 1.73 0.99 -15.08
N TRP A 123 0.67 1.69 -14.63
CA TRP A 123 0.77 2.62 -13.52
C TRP A 123 1.19 1.92 -12.22
N VAL A 124 0.59 0.77 -11.90
CA VAL A 124 0.93 -0.02 -10.70
C VAL A 124 2.37 -0.52 -10.76
N GLN A 125 2.81 -1.04 -11.91
CA GLN A 125 4.19 -1.50 -12.09
C GLN A 125 5.20 -0.34 -12.00
N GLY A 126 4.86 0.81 -12.58
CA GLY A 126 5.66 2.03 -12.50
C GLY A 126 5.78 2.57 -11.08
N LEU A 127 4.68 2.56 -10.30
CA LEU A 127 4.70 2.94 -8.89
C LEU A 127 5.63 2.03 -8.08
N PHE A 128 5.52 0.72 -8.26
CA PHE A 128 6.39 -0.25 -7.59
C PHE A 128 7.87 0.02 -7.93
N GLN A 129 8.19 0.21 -9.20
CA GLN A 129 9.55 0.51 -9.67
C GLN A 129 10.08 1.83 -9.12
N TYR A 130 9.26 2.87 -9.09
CA TYR A 130 9.63 4.16 -8.54
C TYR A 130 9.98 4.05 -7.04
N ILE A 131 9.12 3.42 -6.25
CA ILE A 131 9.32 3.28 -4.80
C ILE A 131 10.55 2.44 -4.48
N ILE A 132 10.75 1.31 -5.16
CA ILE A 132 11.92 0.45 -4.91
C ILE A 132 13.23 1.13 -5.30
N VAL A 133 13.25 1.87 -6.41
CA VAL A 133 14.44 2.63 -6.84
C VAL A 133 14.74 3.77 -5.85
N ALA A 134 13.71 4.48 -5.38
CA ALA A 134 13.87 5.52 -4.38
C ALA A 134 14.48 4.97 -3.08
N PHE A 135 14.02 3.80 -2.62
CA PHE A 135 14.54 3.18 -1.40
C PHE A 135 15.95 2.63 -1.57
N LEU A 136 16.24 1.92 -2.66
CA LEU A 136 17.61 1.44 -2.92
C LEU A 136 18.59 2.62 -3.11
N GLY A 137 18.10 3.71 -3.72
CA GLY A 137 18.83 4.96 -3.85
C GLY A 137 19.16 5.60 -2.50
N SER A 138 18.22 5.64 -1.56
CA SER A 138 18.47 6.19 -0.21
C SER A 138 19.51 5.38 0.56
N VAL A 139 19.44 4.05 0.49
CA VAL A 139 20.45 3.15 1.09
C VAL A 139 21.83 3.37 0.44
N ALA A 140 21.90 3.49 -0.88
CA ALA A 140 23.15 3.74 -1.59
C ALA A 140 23.77 5.09 -1.19
N VAL A 141 22.96 6.16 -1.11
CA VAL A 141 23.42 7.49 -0.67
C VAL A 141 23.95 7.44 0.75
N ALA A 142 23.25 6.77 1.69
CA ALA A 142 23.71 6.63 3.07
C ALA A 142 25.08 5.95 3.15
N ASN A 143 25.31 4.89 2.36
CA ASN A 143 26.61 4.22 2.31
C ASN A 143 27.70 5.11 1.68
N ILE A 144 27.39 5.89 0.65
CA ILE A 144 28.35 6.83 0.04
C ILE A 144 28.80 7.90 1.05
N ILE A 145 27.88 8.39 1.88
CA ILE A 145 28.19 9.35 2.94
C ILE A 145 29.16 8.72 3.94
N VAL A 146 28.85 7.52 4.45
CA VAL A 146 29.72 6.79 5.38
C VAL A 146 31.12 6.55 4.80
N LEU A 147 31.21 6.19 3.52
CA LEU A 147 32.50 5.92 2.86
C LEU A 147 33.37 7.18 2.67
N LYS A 148 32.80 8.38 2.72
CA LYS A 148 33.54 9.65 2.63
C LYS A 148 34.03 10.15 3.98
N GLU A 149 33.42 9.69 5.06
CA GLU A 149 33.77 10.13 6.41
C GLU A 149 35.14 9.56 6.81
N SER A 150 35.99 10.38 7.43
CA SER A 150 37.34 9.96 7.83
C SER A 150 37.34 9.03 9.06
N ASN A 151 36.24 9.04 9.83
CA ASN A 151 36.07 8.21 11.01
C ASN A 151 35.12 7.04 10.71
N LEU A 152 35.40 5.87 11.29
CA LEU A 152 34.52 4.71 11.19
C LEU A 152 33.17 5.02 11.86
N GLN A 153 32.10 5.05 11.05
CA GLN A 153 30.74 5.31 11.50
C GLN A 153 29.76 4.36 10.80
N MET A 154 28.64 4.07 11.46
CA MET A 154 27.55 3.31 10.85
C MET A 154 26.59 4.25 10.12
N PRO A 155 25.96 3.81 9.00
CA PRO A 155 25.05 4.65 8.21
C PRO A 155 23.79 5.05 8.97
N PHE A 156 23.40 4.27 9.97
CA PHE A 156 22.26 4.53 10.83
C PHE A 156 22.64 4.24 12.28
N GLN A 157 22.14 5.05 13.21
CA GLN A 157 22.27 4.80 14.64
C GLN A 157 21.37 3.63 15.03
N VAL A 158 21.99 2.47 15.21
CA VAL A 158 21.35 1.20 15.56
C VAL A 158 22.15 0.57 16.68
N TRP A 159 21.45 0.07 17.70
CA TRP A 159 22.08 -0.73 18.73
C TRP A 159 22.61 -2.05 18.15
N ILE A 160 23.92 -2.29 18.32
CA ILE A 160 24.61 -3.50 17.86
C ILE A 160 25.14 -4.25 19.11
N PRO A 161 24.87 -5.56 19.25
CA PRO A 161 25.20 -6.31 20.46
C PRO A 161 26.70 -6.60 20.66
N TRP A 162 27.54 -6.33 19.66
CA TRP A 162 28.98 -6.54 19.71
C TRP A 162 29.72 -5.24 19.38
N ASP A 163 30.95 -5.11 19.88
CA ASP A 163 31.79 -3.96 19.66
C ASP A 163 32.51 -4.06 18.30
N TRP A 164 32.01 -3.30 17.34
CA TRP A 164 32.51 -3.27 15.97
C TRP A 164 33.75 -2.39 15.80
N HIS A 165 34.17 -1.63 16.81
CA HIS A 165 35.39 -0.81 16.78
C HIS A 165 36.67 -1.63 16.97
N GLN A 166 36.56 -2.88 17.43
CA GLN A 166 37.71 -3.71 17.78
C GLN A 166 38.64 -4.03 16.60
N SER A 167 38.09 -4.18 15.39
CA SER A 167 38.89 -4.43 14.18
C SER A 167 38.16 -3.98 12.93
N PHE A 168 38.92 -3.63 11.89
CA PHE A 168 38.36 -3.24 10.60
C PHE A 168 37.55 -4.37 9.94
N SER A 169 37.94 -5.64 10.14
CA SER A 169 37.18 -6.80 9.63
C SER A 169 35.83 -6.95 10.32
N LEU A 170 35.74 -6.73 11.64
CA LEU A 170 34.47 -6.75 12.37
C LEU A 170 33.58 -5.57 11.98
N TYR A 171 34.17 -4.39 11.78
CA TYR A 171 33.46 -3.24 11.21
C TYR A 171 32.84 -3.58 9.85
N LEU A 172 33.63 -4.11 8.92
CA LEU A 172 33.16 -4.46 7.58
C LEU A 172 32.06 -5.54 7.61
N LEU A 173 32.24 -6.57 8.44
CA LEU A 173 31.24 -7.63 8.63
C LEU A 173 29.92 -7.04 9.15
N THR A 174 29.99 -6.18 10.16
CA THR A 174 28.82 -5.54 10.77
C THR A 174 28.11 -4.63 9.76
N LEU A 175 28.88 -3.86 8.98
CA LEU A 175 28.36 -3.01 7.91
C LEU A 175 27.65 -3.83 6.83
N CYS A 176 28.21 -4.96 6.41
CA CYS A 176 27.58 -5.85 5.44
C CYS A 176 26.28 -6.47 5.99
N LEU A 177 26.29 -6.97 7.22
CA LEU A 177 25.10 -7.55 7.87
C LEU A 177 23.99 -6.51 8.01
N LEU A 178 24.33 -5.29 8.45
CA LEU A 178 23.38 -4.19 8.58
C LEU A 178 22.76 -3.83 7.23
N ASN A 179 23.57 -3.71 6.18
CA ASN A 179 23.07 -3.42 4.84
C ASN A 179 22.15 -4.52 4.31
N ILE A 180 22.48 -5.81 4.51
CA ILE A 180 21.61 -6.92 4.13
C ILE A 180 20.27 -6.82 4.87
N GLY A 181 20.29 -6.52 6.17
CA GLY A 181 19.08 -6.33 6.97
C GLY A 181 18.23 -5.15 6.49
N LEU A 182 18.84 -4.01 6.21
CA LEU A 182 18.16 -2.80 5.70
C LEU A 182 17.55 -3.01 4.32
N VAL A 183 18.27 -3.68 3.41
CA VAL A 183 17.75 -4.04 2.08
C VAL A 183 16.59 -5.03 2.20
N THR A 184 16.68 -6.01 3.09
CA THR A 184 15.58 -6.95 3.37
C THR A 184 14.34 -6.21 3.89
N MET A 185 14.51 -5.28 4.85
CA MET A 185 13.44 -4.41 5.33
C MET A 185 12.85 -3.53 4.22
N ALA A 186 13.69 -3.01 3.33
CA ALA A 186 13.26 -2.23 2.16
C ALA A 186 12.29 -3.02 1.30
N PHE A 187 12.71 -4.19 0.83
CA PHE A 187 11.89 -5.06 0.00
C PHE A 187 10.57 -5.41 0.70
N MET A 188 10.63 -5.72 2.00
CA MET A 188 9.43 -5.99 2.78
C MET A 188 8.48 -4.78 2.81
N GLY A 189 8.99 -3.59 3.12
CA GLY A 189 8.22 -2.35 3.18
C GLY A 189 7.57 -2.01 1.85
N VAL A 190 8.35 -2.02 0.76
CA VAL A 190 7.82 -1.77 -0.60
C VAL A 190 6.68 -2.72 -0.91
N GLY A 191 6.84 -4.02 -0.66
CA GLY A 191 5.77 -4.98 -0.90
C GLY A 191 4.51 -4.71 -0.11
N ASN A 192 4.67 -4.51 1.19
CA ASN A 192 3.58 -4.30 2.14
C ASN A 192 2.78 -3.03 1.85
N ASP A 193 3.44 -1.97 1.36
CA ASP A 193 2.81 -0.68 1.09
C ASP A 193 2.17 -0.61 -0.29
N THR A 194 2.76 -1.30 -1.27
CA THR A 194 2.31 -1.19 -2.67
C THR A 194 1.26 -2.23 -3.05
N TYR A 195 1.23 -3.42 -2.41
CA TYR A 195 0.22 -4.43 -2.75
C TYR A 195 -1.22 -3.93 -2.55
N PRO A 196 -1.58 -3.24 -1.43
CA PRO A 196 -2.93 -2.74 -1.23
C PRO A 196 -3.35 -1.77 -2.34
N VAL A 197 -2.46 -0.84 -2.66
CA VAL A 197 -2.63 0.17 -3.71
C VAL A 197 -2.84 -0.50 -5.06
N ALA A 198 -2.03 -1.52 -5.37
CA ALA A 198 -2.14 -2.29 -6.60
C ALA A 198 -3.52 -2.93 -6.76
N TYR A 199 -4.01 -3.65 -5.74
CA TYR A 199 -5.30 -4.32 -5.83
C TYR A 199 -6.46 -3.31 -5.91
N LEU A 200 -6.43 -2.24 -5.09
CA LEU A 200 -7.45 -1.20 -5.13
C LEU A 200 -7.50 -0.51 -6.50
N LYS A 201 -6.35 -0.19 -7.09
CA LYS A 201 -6.26 0.39 -8.45
C LYS A 201 -6.85 -0.52 -9.52
N ILE A 202 -6.53 -1.81 -9.48
CA ILE A 202 -7.06 -2.78 -10.46
C ILE A 202 -8.56 -2.98 -10.26
N VAL A 203 -9.06 -3.04 -9.03
CA VAL A 203 -10.50 -3.10 -8.75
C VAL A 203 -11.21 -1.84 -9.25
N ALA A 204 -10.65 -0.65 -9.03
CA ALA A 204 -11.20 0.60 -9.56
C ALA A 204 -11.22 0.61 -11.10
N ALA A 205 -10.19 0.07 -11.75
CA ALA A 205 -10.14 -0.06 -13.20
C ALA A 205 -11.23 -0.99 -13.76
N HIS A 206 -11.49 -2.11 -13.09
CA HIS A 206 -12.62 -3.01 -13.42
C HIS A 206 -13.97 -2.34 -13.18
N TRP A 207 -14.08 -1.52 -12.14
CA TRP A 207 -15.28 -0.74 -11.86
C TRP A 207 -15.59 0.24 -13.00
N LYS A 208 -14.56 0.95 -13.48
CA LYS A 208 -14.65 1.86 -14.63
C LYS A 208 -15.01 1.14 -15.92
N ALA A 209 -14.36 0.00 -16.20
CA ALA A 209 -14.65 -0.82 -17.36
C ALA A 209 -16.11 -1.30 -17.36
N LEU A 210 -16.62 -1.70 -16.20
CA LEU A 210 -18.02 -2.08 -16.03
C LEU A 210 -18.97 -0.89 -16.24
N ALA A 211 -18.65 0.30 -15.73
CA ALA A 211 -19.46 1.51 -15.94
C ALA A 211 -19.64 1.81 -17.44
N ILE A 212 -18.56 1.70 -18.21
CA ILE A 212 -18.59 1.87 -19.67
C ILE A 212 -19.49 0.82 -20.33
N ARG A 213 -19.40 -0.44 -19.90
CA ARG A 213 -20.23 -1.53 -20.44
C ARG A 213 -21.72 -1.30 -20.15
N ILE A 214 -22.06 -0.93 -18.92
CA ILE A 214 -23.44 -0.64 -18.51
C ILE A 214 -24.04 0.50 -19.33
N ALA A 215 -23.27 1.56 -19.59
CA ALA A 215 -23.74 2.70 -20.38
C ALA A 215 -24.15 2.32 -21.82
N ARG A 216 -23.62 1.22 -22.36
CA ARG A 216 -23.99 0.69 -23.69
C ARG A 216 -25.24 -0.18 -23.67
N VAL A 217 -25.65 -0.69 -22.51
CA VAL A 217 -26.81 -1.59 -22.40
C VAL A 217 -28.07 -0.86 -22.87
N GLY A 218 -28.75 -1.46 -23.86
CA GLY A 218 -29.93 -0.90 -24.51
C GLY A 218 -29.68 0.24 -25.51
N ASN A 219 -28.43 0.65 -25.74
CA ASN A 219 -28.06 1.70 -26.70
C ASN A 219 -27.50 1.14 -28.03
N THR A 220 -27.15 -0.15 -28.09
CA THR A 220 -26.57 -0.78 -29.28
C THR A 220 -27.65 -1.07 -30.34
N LYS A 221 -27.58 -0.38 -31.48
CA LYS A 221 -28.52 -0.57 -32.62
C LYS A 221 -28.49 -2.04 -33.10
N GLY A 222 -29.65 -2.64 -33.30
CA GLY A 222 -29.79 -3.99 -33.85
C GLY A 222 -29.61 -5.14 -32.85
N THR A 223 -29.52 -4.86 -31.54
CA THR A 223 -29.51 -5.92 -30.52
C THR A 223 -30.89 -6.52 -30.31
N THR A 224 -30.98 -7.85 -30.27
CA THR A 224 -32.22 -8.55 -29.91
C THR A 224 -32.53 -8.38 -28.43
N ARG A 225 -33.81 -8.55 -28.04
CA ARG A 225 -34.22 -8.48 -26.62
C ARG A 225 -33.45 -9.47 -25.74
N GLU A 226 -33.25 -10.68 -26.24
CA GLU A 226 -32.52 -11.73 -25.52
C GLU A 226 -31.05 -11.37 -25.30
N LEU A 227 -30.41 -10.75 -26.31
CA LEU A 227 -29.01 -10.35 -26.21
C LEU A 227 -28.82 -9.13 -25.29
N SER A 228 -29.78 -8.21 -25.26
CA SER A 228 -29.80 -7.12 -24.28
C SER A 228 -29.99 -7.64 -22.84
N TYR A 229 -30.85 -8.67 -22.66
CA TYR A 229 -31.03 -9.34 -21.38
C TYR A 229 -29.73 -10.01 -20.91
N SER A 230 -29.10 -10.80 -21.77
CA SER A 230 -27.85 -11.48 -21.44
C SER A 230 -26.73 -10.50 -21.08
N GLN A 231 -26.60 -9.40 -21.84
CA GLN A 231 -25.65 -8.32 -21.52
C GLN A 231 -25.91 -7.68 -20.16
N LEU A 232 -27.19 -7.46 -19.79
CA LEU A 232 -27.56 -6.91 -18.50
C LEU A 232 -27.21 -7.88 -17.36
N ILE A 233 -27.55 -9.16 -17.50
CA ILE A 233 -27.18 -10.19 -16.52
C ILE A 233 -25.66 -10.27 -16.37
N GLU A 234 -24.91 -10.18 -17.47
CA GLU A 234 -23.47 -10.20 -17.40
C GLU A 234 -22.88 -9.00 -16.63
N CYS A 235 -23.49 -7.81 -16.78
CA CYS A 235 -23.11 -6.64 -16.01
C CYS A 235 -23.42 -6.81 -14.51
N VAL A 236 -24.55 -7.43 -14.18
CA VAL A 236 -24.95 -7.70 -12.78
C VAL A 236 -23.96 -8.65 -12.12
N GLU A 237 -23.61 -9.75 -12.77
CA GLU A 237 -22.63 -10.70 -12.26
C GLU A 237 -21.25 -10.05 -12.09
N SER A 238 -20.82 -9.24 -13.07
CA SER A 238 -19.54 -8.50 -12.97
C SER A 238 -19.54 -7.56 -11.77
N HIS A 239 -20.66 -6.85 -11.54
CA HIS A 239 -20.82 -5.97 -10.38
C HIS A 239 -20.75 -6.74 -9.06
N GLN A 240 -21.38 -7.91 -8.98
CA GLN A 240 -21.32 -8.76 -7.79
C GLN A 240 -19.90 -9.22 -7.48
N ILE A 241 -19.13 -9.63 -8.50
CA ILE A 241 -17.72 -10.04 -8.34
C ILE A 241 -16.87 -8.85 -7.87
N ILE A 242 -17.06 -7.66 -8.47
CA ILE A 242 -16.34 -6.45 -8.06
C ILE A 242 -16.66 -6.06 -6.61
N LEU A 243 -17.93 -6.17 -6.18
CA LEU A 243 -18.32 -5.95 -4.79
C LEU A 243 -17.67 -6.96 -3.83
N GLN A 244 -17.60 -8.24 -4.22
CA GLN A 244 -16.90 -9.27 -3.46
C GLN A 244 -15.40 -8.97 -3.33
N LEU A 245 -14.75 -8.57 -4.43
CA LEU A 245 -13.35 -8.13 -4.43
C LEU A 245 -13.11 -6.98 -3.47
N ARG A 246 -13.96 -5.94 -3.52
CA ARG A 246 -13.91 -4.80 -2.61
C ARG A 246 -14.06 -5.21 -1.15
N HIS A 247 -14.97 -6.14 -0.84
CA HIS A 247 -15.13 -6.67 0.53
C HIS A 247 -13.91 -7.44 1.01
N ILE A 248 -13.33 -8.31 0.18
CA ILE A 248 -12.11 -9.05 0.53
C ILE A 248 -10.95 -8.07 0.80
N LEU A 249 -10.83 -7.02 -0.02
CA LEU A 249 -9.83 -5.98 0.16
C LEU A 249 -10.08 -5.16 1.42
N GLU A 250 -11.32 -4.73 1.69
CA GLU A 250 -11.65 -4.04 2.92
C GLU A 250 -11.28 -4.86 4.15
N ASP A 251 -11.73 -6.11 4.25
CA ASP A 251 -11.40 -7.00 5.36
C ASP A 251 -9.88 -7.16 5.55
N SER A 252 -9.14 -7.18 4.44
CA SER A 252 -7.69 -7.32 4.47
C SER A 252 -6.94 -6.06 4.90
N LEU A 253 -7.46 -4.88 4.55
CA LEU A 253 -6.76 -3.62 4.73
C LEU A 253 -7.24 -2.87 5.97
N SER A 254 -8.42 -3.21 6.50
CA SER A 254 -9.12 -2.46 7.54
C SER A 254 -8.25 -2.20 8.77
N PHE A 255 -7.70 -3.26 9.37
CA PHE A 255 -6.86 -3.14 10.56
C PHE A 255 -5.50 -2.50 10.26
N ALA A 256 -4.86 -2.88 9.14
CA ALA A 256 -3.56 -2.34 8.74
C ALA A 256 -3.62 -0.83 8.49
N CYS A 257 -4.67 -0.33 7.83
CA CYS A 257 -4.87 1.10 7.59
C CYS A 257 -5.13 1.88 8.88
N PHE A 258 -5.87 1.29 9.83
CA PHE A 258 -6.09 1.92 11.12
C PHE A 258 -4.79 2.11 11.90
N ILE A 259 -4.00 1.05 12.01
CA ILE A 259 -2.70 1.10 12.68
C ILE A 259 -1.74 2.06 11.97
N GLN A 260 -1.69 2.05 10.64
CA GLN A 260 -0.92 3.04 9.87
C GLN A 260 -1.32 4.45 10.26
N CYS A 261 -2.63 4.75 10.26
CA CYS A 261 -3.14 6.09 10.57
C CYS A 261 -2.72 6.53 11.98
N LEU A 262 -2.87 5.65 12.98
CA LEU A 262 -2.45 5.94 14.35
C LEU A 262 -0.95 6.20 14.46
N CYS A 263 -0.13 5.31 13.89
CA CYS A 263 1.32 5.43 13.97
C CYS A 263 1.82 6.67 13.23
N THR A 264 1.31 6.95 12.02
CA THR A 264 1.61 8.18 11.28
C THR A 264 1.21 9.41 12.09
N ALA A 265 0.04 9.44 12.72
CA ALA A 265 -0.36 10.56 13.57
C ALA A 265 0.62 10.78 14.75
N THR A 266 0.96 9.72 15.48
CA THR A 266 1.91 9.82 16.61
C THR A 266 3.31 10.25 16.17
N ALA A 267 3.77 9.76 15.01
CA ALA A 267 5.09 10.08 14.47
C ALA A 267 5.16 11.54 14.03
N ILE A 268 4.15 12.05 13.32
CA ILE A 268 4.08 13.46 12.90
C ILE A 268 3.99 14.37 14.13
N CYS A 269 3.20 14.01 15.15
CA CYS A 269 3.14 14.77 16.40
C CYS A 269 4.50 14.83 17.12
N THR A 270 5.24 13.72 17.13
CA THR A 270 6.60 13.68 17.72
C THR A 270 7.56 14.58 16.94
N GLN A 271 7.48 14.55 15.61
CA GLN A 271 8.27 15.44 14.75
C GLN A 271 7.89 16.92 14.91
N ALA A 272 6.62 17.22 15.17
CA ALA A 272 6.17 18.58 15.50
C ALA A 272 6.76 19.06 16.83
N VAL A 273 6.79 18.22 17.86
CA VAL A 273 7.46 18.53 19.14
C VAL A 273 8.95 18.77 18.91
N PHE A 274 9.61 17.90 18.14
CA PHE A 274 11.01 18.03 17.80
C PHE A 274 11.32 19.36 17.12
N ALA A 275 10.49 19.78 16.16
CA ALA A 275 10.66 21.05 15.46
C ALA A 275 10.37 22.28 16.33
N ALA A 276 9.50 22.16 17.35
CA ALA A 276 9.13 23.28 18.21
C ALA A 276 10.07 23.49 19.41
N GLN A 277 10.69 22.42 19.93
CA GLN A 277 11.43 22.45 21.20
C GLN A 277 12.95 22.35 21.04
N ILE A 278 13.45 21.95 19.87
CA ILE A 278 14.87 21.72 19.66
C ILE A 278 15.40 22.64 18.57
N ASN A 279 16.55 23.26 18.84
CA ASN A 279 17.29 24.02 17.83
C ASN A 279 17.78 23.03 16.76
N LEU A 280 17.13 23.07 15.60
CA LEU A 280 17.45 22.20 14.48
C LEU A 280 18.63 22.77 13.70
N ASP A 281 19.70 22.00 13.57
CA ASP A 281 20.75 22.24 12.59
C ASP A 281 20.30 21.77 11.19
N PHE A 282 21.10 22.09 10.18
CA PHE A 282 20.75 21.78 8.78
C PHE A 282 20.42 20.29 8.57
N PHE A 283 21.22 19.38 9.15
CA PHE A 283 21.02 17.94 8.99
C PHE A 283 19.74 17.45 9.66
N ARG A 284 19.39 17.95 10.85
CA ARG A 284 18.12 17.61 11.50
C ARG A 284 16.91 18.15 10.74
N ILE A 285 16.98 19.36 10.17
CA ILE A 285 15.90 19.88 9.32
C ILE A 285 15.66 18.94 8.14
N VAL A 286 16.74 18.53 7.45
CA VAL A 286 16.64 17.60 6.32
C VAL A 286 16.06 16.26 6.77
N TYR A 287 16.49 15.72 7.91
CA TYR A 287 15.97 14.50 8.48
C TYR A 287 14.45 14.57 8.74
N VAL A 288 13.99 15.63 9.42
CA VAL A 288 12.56 15.85 9.75
C VAL A 288 11.71 15.91 8.48
N LEU A 289 12.18 16.64 7.47
CA LEU A 289 11.48 16.78 6.20
C LEU A 289 11.38 15.45 5.46
N ILE A 290 12.46 14.66 5.40
CA ILE A 290 12.46 13.34 4.76
C ILE A 290 11.49 12.40 5.49
N MET A 291 11.53 12.36 6.82
CA MET A 291 10.64 11.52 7.61
C MET A 291 9.17 11.90 7.42
N LEU A 292 8.86 13.20 7.45
CA LEU A 292 7.51 13.70 7.23
C LEU A 292 7.00 13.34 5.83
N VAL A 293 7.80 13.58 4.78
CA VAL A 293 7.43 13.25 3.40
C VAL A 293 7.20 11.75 3.23
N ASN A 294 8.04 10.90 3.84
CA ASN A 294 7.88 9.46 3.77
C ASN A 294 6.55 9.00 4.40
N MET A 295 6.28 9.42 5.64
CA MET A 295 5.04 9.07 6.36
C MET A 295 3.78 9.52 5.62
N LEU A 296 3.81 10.76 5.08
CA LEU A 296 2.68 11.31 4.34
C LEU A 296 2.48 10.57 3.03
N THR A 297 3.55 10.19 2.34
CA THR A 297 3.48 9.46 1.07
C THR A 297 2.89 8.07 1.27
N GLU A 298 3.31 7.33 2.31
CA GLU A 298 2.76 6.01 2.65
C GLU A 298 1.23 6.06 2.86
N MET A 299 0.74 7.05 3.62
CA MET A 299 -0.70 7.20 3.84
C MET A 299 -1.43 7.74 2.60
N TYR A 300 -0.80 8.66 1.87
CA TYR A 300 -1.36 9.27 0.67
C TYR A 300 -1.67 8.24 -0.42
N ILE A 301 -0.74 7.34 -0.73
CA ILE A 301 -0.93 6.37 -1.83
C ILE A 301 -2.12 5.43 -1.56
N VAL A 302 -2.32 5.01 -0.31
CA VAL A 302 -3.43 4.13 0.09
C VAL A 302 -4.75 4.90 0.10
N CYS A 303 -4.78 6.10 0.70
CA CYS A 303 -5.95 6.96 0.67
C CYS A 303 -6.37 7.30 -0.76
N TYR A 304 -5.41 7.53 -1.66
CA TYR A 304 -5.67 7.88 -3.06
C TYR A 304 -6.32 6.70 -3.79
N ALA A 305 -5.78 5.49 -3.60
CA ALA A 305 -6.33 4.30 -4.23
C ALA A 305 -7.73 3.95 -3.71
N SER A 306 -7.97 4.13 -2.40
CA SER A 306 -9.30 3.94 -1.79
C SER A 306 -10.32 4.97 -2.29
N GLU A 307 -9.94 6.25 -2.35
CA GLU A 307 -10.77 7.33 -2.90
C GLU A 307 -11.13 7.07 -4.37
N LEU A 308 -10.18 6.54 -5.14
CA LEU A 308 -10.42 6.20 -6.54
C LEU A 308 -11.45 5.06 -6.68
N VAL A 309 -11.41 4.04 -5.81
CA VAL A 309 -12.44 2.98 -5.79
C VAL A 309 -13.82 3.57 -5.52
N GLN A 310 -13.93 4.46 -4.52
CA GLN A 310 -15.18 5.17 -4.22
C GLN A 310 -15.66 6.00 -5.42
N TYR A 311 -14.75 6.76 -6.04
CA TYR A 311 -15.06 7.59 -7.20
C TYR A 311 -15.57 6.77 -8.39
N GLU A 312 -14.88 5.69 -8.78
CA GLU A 312 -15.30 4.86 -9.91
C GLU A 312 -16.62 4.12 -9.60
N ALA A 313 -16.89 3.81 -8.34
CA ALA A 313 -18.18 3.28 -7.91
C ALA A 313 -19.35 4.27 -8.08
N GLU A 314 -19.11 5.54 -7.78
CA GLU A 314 -20.08 6.61 -8.05
C GLU A 314 -20.30 6.83 -9.55
N GLN A 315 -19.24 6.75 -10.36
CA GLN A 315 -19.38 6.83 -11.82
C GLN A 315 -20.19 5.68 -12.40
N MET A 316 -20.00 4.45 -11.89
CA MET A 316 -20.85 3.33 -12.28
C MET A 316 -22.31 3.56 -11.89
N THR A 317 -22.59 4.11 -10.71
CA THR A 317 -23.95 4.46 -10.30
C THR A 317 -24.60 5.42 -11.29
N LYS A 318 -23.86 6.44 -11.75
CA LYS A 318 -24.33 7.35 -12.79
C LYS A 318 -24.53 6.64 -14.14
N ALA A 319 -23.64 5.73 -14.51
CA ALA A 319 -23.76 4.94 -15.73
C ALA A 319 -25.00 4.02 -15.72
N ILE A 320 -25.33 3.40 -14.57
CA ILE A 320 -26.55 2.61 -14.39
C ILE A 320 -27.78 3.50 -14.58
N TYR A 321 -27.79 4.70 -14.00
CA TYR A 321 -28.91 5.64 -14.16
C TYR A 321 -29.08 6.11 -15.61
N ASN A 322 -27.98 6.33 -16.33
CA ASN A 322 -27.96 6.85 -17.70
C ASN A 322 -28.09 5.77 -18.79
N CYS A 323 -28.16 4.47 -18.45
CA CYS A 323 -28.42 3.44 -19.45
C CYS A 323 -29.84 3.58 -20.04
N ASN A 324 -30.12 2.94 -21.19
CA ASN A 324 -31.42 3.09 -21.86
C ASN A 324 -32.56 2.31 -21.19
N TRP A 325 -32.62 2.29 -19.86
CA TRP A 325 -33.55 1.48 -19.08
C TRP A 325 -35.01 1.86 -19.32
N VAL A 326 -35.31 3.11 -19.68
CA VAL A 326 -36.67 3.58 -19.97
C VAL A 326 -37.30 2.81 -21.13
N CYS A 327 -36.51 2.49 -22.16
CA CYS A 327 -36.96 1.73 -23.33
C CYS A 327 -36.93 0.22 -23.13
N MET A 328 -36.45 -0.27 -21.96
CA MET A 328 -36.33 -1.70 -21.69
C MET A 328 -37.65 -2.33 -21.20
N PRO A 329 -37.84 -3.65 -21.42
CA PRO A 329 -38.95 -4.40 -20.85
C PRO A 329 -39.01 -4.28 -19.31
N VAL A 330 -40.20 -4.47 -18.72
CA VAL A 330 -40.42 -4.34 -17.26
C VAL A 330 -39.46 -5.20 -16.45
N GLU A 331 -39.18 -6.41 -16.91
CA GLU A 331 -38.27 -7.36 -16.24
C GLU A 331 -36.84 -6.81 -16.13
N HIS A 332 -36.31 -6.24 -17.21
CA HIS A 332 -34.98 -5.63 -17.25
C HIS A 332 -34.91 -4.38 -16.37
N ARG A 333 -35.96 -3.55 -16.39
CA ARG A 333 -36.05 -2.34 -15.55
C ARG A 333 -35.95 -2.67 -14.06
N ARG A 334 -36.57 -3.77 -13.62
CA ARG A 334 -36.46 -4.24 -12.23
C ARG A 334 -35.02 -4.59 -11.86
N ILE A 335 -34.29 -5.26 -12.76
CA ILE A 335 -32.88 -5.61 -12.54
C ILE A 335 -32.02 -4.36 -12.43
N VAL A 336 -32.16 -3.41 -13.36
CA VAL A 336 -31.43 -2.12 -13.33
C VAL A 336 -31.73 -1.36 -12.04
N LEU A 337 -32.99 -1.32 -11.60
CA LEU A 337 -33.39 -0.65 -10.37
C LEU A 337 -32.74 -1.29 -9.12
N ILE A 338 -32.70 -2.62 -9.05
CA ILE A 338 -31.98 -3.33 -7.96
C ILE A 338 -30.49 -3.01 -8.01
N MET A 339 -29.90 -3.03 -9.20
CA MET A 339 -28.48 -2.71 -9.39
C MET A 339 -28.16 -1.29 -8.94
N LEU A 340 -29.01 -0.32 -9.28
CA LEU A 340 -28.89 1.08 -8.87
C LEU A 340 -29.01 1.25 -7.35
N MET A 341 -30.02 0.64 -6.72
CA MET A 341 -30.15 0.68 -5.26
C MET A 341 -28.93 0.08 -4.54
N ARG A 342 -28.31 -0.95 -5.12
CA ARG A 342 -27.10 -1.56 -4.57
C ARG A 342 -25.87 -0.68 -4.78
N SER A 343 -25.74 -0.01 -5.93
CA SER A 343 -24.57 0.81 -6.26
C SER A 343 -24.52 2.14 -5.49
N GLN A 344 -25.66 2.64 -4.99
CA GLN A 344 -25.74 3.85 -4.18
C GLN A 344 -25.13 3.70 -2.77
N ARG A 345 -24.82 2.48 -2.33
CA ARG A 345 -24.08 2.28 -1.08
C ARG A 345 -22.61 2.65 -1.28
N SER A 346 -22.01 3.32 -0.29
CA SER A 346 -20.59 3.67 -0.35
C SER A 346 -19.72 2.42 -0.57
N ALA A 347 -18.82 2.50 -1.54
CA ALA A 347 -17.87 1.44 -1.88
C ALA A 347 -16.46 1.70 -1.33
N GLY A 348 -16.23 2.85 -0.69
CA GLY A 348 -14.96 3.25 -0.11
C GLY A 348 -14.53 2.32 1.01
N ILE A 349 -13.22 2.22 1.22
CA ILE A 349 -12.65 1.28 2.21
C ILE A 349 -12.76 1.89 3.61
N MET A 350 -13.27 1.10 4.56
CA MET A 350 -13.41 1.50 5.96
C MET A 350 -12.39 0.79 6.86
N ALA A 351 -11.61 1.57 7.60
CA ALA A 351 -10.72 1.10 8.66
C ALA A 351 -11.51 0.86 9.96
N ILE A 352 -11.43 -0.38 10.47
CA ILE A 352 -12.20 -0.96 11.59
C ILE A 352 -13.72 -0.76 11.44
N GLY A 353 -14.21 -0.52 10.22
CA GLY A 353 -15.63 -0.30 9.93
C GLY A 353 -16.16 1.12 10.25
N TYR A 354 -15.34 2.01 10.83
CA TYR A 354 -15.79 3.35 11.25
C TYR A 354 -15.01 4.50 10.61
N LEU A 355 -13.72 4.31 10.32
CA LEU A 355 -12.87 5.38 9.79
C LEU A 355 -12.70 5.23 8.28
N PRO A 356 -13.24 6.14 7.45
CA PRO A 356 -13.03 6.08 6.01
C PRO A 356 -11.55 6.25 5.66
N VAL A 357 -11.01 5.37 4.83
CA VAL A 357 -9.67 5.50 4.27
C VAL A 357 -9.76 6.43 3.06
N SER A 358 -9.58 7.72 3.30
CA SER A 358 -9.83 8.79 2.32
C SER A 358 -8.80 9.92 2.43
N MET A 359 -8.78 10.79 1.43
CA MET A 359 -7.97 12.02 1.47
C MET A 359 -8.39 12.96 2.60
N THR A 360 -9.68 12.96 2.95
CA THR A 360 -10.20 13.75 4.08
C THR A 360 -9.64 13.28 5.42
N THR A 361 -9.48 11.96 5.61
CA THR A 361 -8.85 11.41 6.82
C THR A 361 -7.38 11.79 6.93
N LEU A 362 -6.62 11.69 5.82
CA LEU A 362 -5.22 12.15 5.78
C LEU A 362 -5.12 13.64 6.14
N LEU A 363 -5.97 14.49 5.55
CA LEU A 363 -5.98 15.92 5.84
C LEU A 363 -6.30 16.21 7.32
N SER A 364 -7.21 15.45 7.93
CA SER A 364 -7.52 15.56 9.36
C SER A 364 -6.32 15.23 10.24
N VAL A 365 -5.54 14.21 9.90
CA VAL A 365 -4.29 13.86 10.60
C VAL A 365 -3.28 15.00 10.51
N VAL A 366 -3.04 15.54 9.30
CA VAL A 366 -2.11 16.66 9.09
C VAL A 366 -2.55 17.91 9.85
N LYS A 367 -3.85 18.25 9.81
CA LYS A 367 -4.40 19.38 10.56
C LYS A 367 -4.22 19.20 12.06
N GLY A 368 -4.47 17.99 12.59
CA GLY A 368 -4.26 17.68 14.00
C GLY A 368 -2.82 17.92 14.43
N ALA A 369 -1.85 17.42 13.65
CA ALA A 369 -0.44 17.63 13.94
C ALA A 369 -0.03 19.12 13.85
N TYR A 370 -0.54 19.86 12.87
CA TYR A 370 -0.30 21.30 12.77
C TYR A 370 -0.86 22.06 13.98
N SER A 371 -2.07 21.71 14.44
CA SER A 371 -2.65 22.29 15.66
C SER A 371 -1.76 22.05 16.89
N VAL A 372 -1.25 20.82 17.06
CA VAL A 372 -0.30 20.48 18.14
C VAL A 372 0.96 21.34 18.02
N TYR A 373 1.55 21.44 16.84
CA TYR A 373 2.72 22.28 16.59
C TYR A 373 2.47 23.75 16.99
N THR A 374 1.36 24.34 16.53
CA THR A 374 1.03 25.74 16.83
C THR A 374 0.81 26.00 18.31
N LEU A 375 0.15 25.06 19.01
CA LEU A 375 -0.09 25.16 20.45
C LEU A 375 1.21 25.10 21.24
N LEU A 376 2.11 24.17 20.89
CA LEU A 376 3.43 24.06 21.51
C LEU A 376 4.27 25.32 21.28
N ASN A 377 4.26 25.86 20.06
CA ASN A 377 4.99 27.07 19.75
C ASN A 377 4.45 28.29 20.52
N GLN A 378 3.13 28.40 20.68
CA GLN A 378 2.52 29.43 21.51
C GLN A 378 2.94 29.29 22.98
N MET A 379 2.92 28.07 23.53
CA MET A 379 3.37 27.82 24.91
C MET A 379 4.84 28.19 25.12
N ASN A 380 5.73 27.83 24.17
CA ASN A 380 7.14 28.19 24.22
C ASN A 380 7.38 29.70 24.08
N SER A 381 6.51 30.42 23.36
CA SER A 381 6.60 31.88 23.26
C SER A 381 6.13 32.63 24.50
N MET A 382 5.37 31.95 25.38
CA MET A 382 4.85 32.49 26.63
C MET A 382 5.74 32.20 27.85
N SER A 383 6.65 31.23 27.74
CA SER A 383 7.69 30.90 28.73
C SER A 383 8.97 31.68 28.48
#